data_AF-A0A1Q3H9U7-F1
#
_entry.id   AF-A0A1Q3H9U7-F1
#
_cell.length_a   1.000
_cell.length_b   1.000
_cell.length_c   1.000
_cell.angle_alpha   90.00
_cell.angle_beta   90.00
_cell.angle_gamma   90.00
#
_symmetry.space_group_name_H-M   'P 1'
#
loop_
_entity.id
_entity.type
_entity.pdbx_description
1 polymer ?
#
loop_
_entity_poly.entity_id
_entity_poly.type
_entity_poly.pdbx_seq_one_letter_code
_entity_poly.pdbx_strand_id
1 'polypeptide(L)'
;MNDFESLRESREAGHPAARVLETLAFAPEGTPRPADVEAHVRACAGCQARVAALREERARFLQARPARAFAARIEERARRVPWWRRPVWAFGALPAAVAVALVLLVVVPRVVPRGGETGDGFPVKLKGASGVRLEVLVSREGQPAVPFPEGAPLLPGDTLRFRVAVPERGSVFIANQDGEGRFTRYFPASGSRSVPLEPGEHLLPGGVVLDGWRGEERITVLFSPEPLEERDVEAALRRAFERAGGLHFEDTGLPGQSVAHFHRKGTR
;
A
#
# COMPACT_ATOMS: atom_id res chain seq x y z
N MET A 1 -23.83 24.90 -10.79
CA MET A 1 -24.02 24.39 -12.16
C MET A 1 -23.34 23.02 -12.17
N ASN A 2 -24.12 21.95 -12.32
CA ASN A 2 -23.65 20.60 -12.02
C ASN A 2 -22.64 20.14 -13.08
N ASP A 3 -21.48 19.68 -12.64
CA ASP A 3 -20.32 19.28 -13.46
C ASP A 3 -20.66 18.15 -14.47
N PHE A 4 -21.77 17.44 -14.26
CA PHE A 4 -22.23 16.37 -15.14
C PHE A 4 -22.91 16.87 -16.43
N GLU A 5 -23.56 18.03 -16.39
CA GLU A 5 -24.31 18.58 -17.52
C GLU A 5 -23.35 19.19 -18.56
N SER A 6 -22.32 19.91 -18.08
CA SER A 6 -21.22 20.44 -18.91
C SER A 6 -20.39 19.34 -19.56
N LEU A 7 -20.17 18.21 -18.88
CA LEU A 7 -19.49 17.04 -19.44
C LEU A 7 -20.31 16.36 -20.56
N ARG A 8 -21.64 16.39 -20.46
CA ARG A 8 -22.54 15.84 -21.47
C ARG A 8 -22.59 16.73 -22.71
N GLU A 9 -22.79 18.03 -22.54
CA GLU A 9 -22.79 19.01 -23.64
C GLU A 9 -21.45 19.00 -24.41
N SER A 10 -20.33 18.87 -23.70
CA SER A 10 -19.00 18.79 -24.31
C SER A 10 -18.84 17.54 -25.18
N ARG A 11 -19.42 16.41 -24.77
CA ARG A 11 -19.43 15.16 -25.54
C ARG A 11 -20.35 15.25 -26.76
N GLU A 12 -21.52 15.84 -26.61
CA GLU A 12 -22.49 16.03 -27.70
C GLU A 12 -21.96 17.01 -28.76
N ALA A 13 -21.15 18.00 -28.36
CA ALA A 13 -20.45 18.94 -29.25
C ALA A 13 -19.19 18.36 -29.94
N GLY A 14 -18.85 17.09 -29.69
CA GLY A 14 -17.71 16.43 -30.33
C GLY A 14 -16.34 16.87 -29.83
N HIS A 15 -16.25 17.44 -28.61
CA HIS A 15 -14.97 17.78 -28.01
C HIS A 15 -14.28 16.57 -27.38
N PRO A 16 -12.93 16.52 -27.39
CA PRO A 16 -12.18 15.54 -26.64
C PRO A 16 -12.54 15.57 -25.15
N ALA A 17 -12.57 14.40 -24.52
CA ALA A 17 -12.82 14.29 -23.09
C ALA A 17 -11.79 15.11 -22.28
N ALA A 18 -12.23 15.74 -21.18
CA ALA A 18 -11.40 16.63 -20.36
C ALA A 18 -10.05 16.00 -19.96
N ARG A 19 -10.04 14.74 -19.52
CA ARG A 19 -8.82 13.97 -19.19
C ARG A 19 -7.79 13.93 -20.32
N VAL A 20 -8.25 13.92 -21.57
CA VAL A 20 -7.39 13.84 -22.76
C VAL A 20 -6.72 15.20 -23.00
N LEU A 21 -7.45 16.30 -22.79
CA LEU A 21 -6.92 17.66 -22.84
C LEU A 21 -5.91 17.92 -21.71
N GLU A 22 -6.17 17.42 -20.51
CA GLU A 22 -5.23 17.45 -19.39
C GLU A 22 -3.95 16.68 -19.69
N THR A 23 -4.08 15.45 -20.20
CA THR A 23 -2.93 14.65 -20.63
C THR A 23 -2.11 15.41 -21.66
N LEU A 24 -2.75 16.04 -22.66
CA LEU A 24 -2.08 16.85 -23.67
C LEU A 24 -1.40 18.10 -23.08
N ALA A 25 -2.00 18.74 -22.07
CA ALA A 25 -1.44 19.93 -21.42
C ALA A 25 -0.22 19.63 -20.55
N PHE A 26 -0.18 18.47 -19.90
CA PHE A 26 0.87 18.09 -18.94
C PHE A 26 1.94 17.14 -19.52
N ALA A 27 1.68 16.53 -20.67
CA ALA A 27 2.58 15.65 -21.40
C ALA A 27 4.02 16.24 -21.51
N PRO A 28 5.07 15.49 -21.10
CA PRO A 28 6.45 15.87 -21.31
C PRO A 28 6.77 16.07 -22.79
N GLU A 29 7.76 16.91 -23.10
CA GLU A 29 8.26 17.03 -24.48
C GLU A 29 8.70 15.65 -25.00
N GLY A 30 8.30 15.31 -26.23
CA GLY A 30 8.62 14.02 -26.85
C GLY A 30 7.69 12.86 -26.51
N THR A 31 6.67 13.03 -25.66
CA THR A 31 5.64 11.97 -25.53
C THR A 31 4.79 11.88 -26.79
N PRO A 32 4.53 10.66 -27.32
CA PRO A 32 3.64 10.47 -28.46
C PRO A 32 2.24 10.97 -28.10
N ARG A 33 1.68 11.84 -28.93
CA ARG A 33 0.34 12.40 -28.72
C ARG A 33 -0.61 11.89 -29.81
N PRO A 34 -1.87 11.62 -29.47
CA PRO A 34 -2.86 11.25 -30.48
C PRO A 34 -3.01 12.36 -31.52
N ALA A 35 -2.71 12.07 -32.78
CA ALA A 35 -2.67 13.05 -33.86
C ALA A 35 -4.05 13.68 -34.13
N ASP A 36 -5.12 12.92 -33.90
CA ASP A 36 -6.52 13.33 -33.97
C ASP A 36 -6.88 14.39 -32.92
N VAL A 37 -6.43 14.20 -31.68
CA VAL A 37 -6.66 15.16 -30.59
C VAL A 37 -5.88 16.44 -30.83
N GLU A 38 -4.61 16.36 -31.25
CA GLU A 38 -3.82 17.55 -31.59
C GLU A 38 -4.40 18.32 -32.77
N ALA A 39 -4.93 17.62 -33.79
CA ALA A 39 -5.63 18.25 -34.90
C ALA A 39 -6.90 18.96 -34.43
N HIS A 40 -7.72 18.33 -33.59
CA HIS A 40 -8.93 18.94 -33.04
C HIS A 40 -8.60 20.19 -32.21
N VAL A 41 -7.63 20.10 -31.30
CA VAL A 41 -7.23 21.26 -30.47
C VAL A 41 -6.73 22.39 -31.36
N ARG A 42 -5.99 22.12 -32.44
CA ARG A 42 -5.60 23.18 -33.39
C ARG A 42 -6.76 23.81 -34.16
N ALA A 43 -7.86 23.09 -34.35
CA ALA A 43 -9.04 23.57 -35.08
C ALA A 43 -10.13 24.20 -34.18
N CYS A 44 -10.14 23.92 -32.88
CA CYS A 44 -11.20 24.34 -31.96
C CYS A 44 -10.73 25.40 -30.95
N ALA A 45 -11.24 26.63 -31.04
CA ALA A 45 -10.89 27.73 -30.14
C ALA A 45 -11.19 27.45 -28.65
N GLY A 46 -12.29 26.74 -28.35
CA GLY A 46 -12.65 26.36 -26.97
C GLY A 46 -11.64 25.40 -26.35
N CYS A 47 -11.21 24.38 -27.09
CA CYS A 47 -10.19 23.45 -26.64
C CYS A 47 -8.81 24.12 -26.51
N GLN A 48 -8.48 25.09 -27.38
CA GLN A 48 -7.24 25.88 -27.26
C GLN A 48 -7.22 26.67 -25.96
N ALA A 49 -8.30 27.40 -25.68
CA ALA A 49 -8.43 28.18 -24.45
C ALA A 49 -8.30 27.29 -23.20
N ARG A 50 -8.93 26.10 -23.21
CA ARG A 50 -8.85 25.16 -22.09
C ARG A 50 -7.43 24.63 -21.87
N VAL A 51 -6.73 24.22 -22.92
CA VAL A 51 -5.34 23.74 -22.83
C VAL A 51 -4.40 24.85 -22.41
N ALA A 52 -4.61 26.09 -22.89
CA ALA A 52 -3.82 27.24 -22.47
C ALA A 52 -3.99 27.54 -20.97
N ALA A 53 -5.23 27.51 -20.47
CA ALA A 53 -5.51 27.70 -19.03
C ALA A 53 -4.80 26.65 -18.16
N LEU A 54 -4.86 25.36 -18.54
CA LEU A 54 -4.16 24.28 -17.83
C LEU A 54 -2.64 24.46 -17.81
N ARG A 55 -2.06 24.93 -18.92
CA ARG A 55 -0.61 25.23 -19.00
C ARG A 55 -0.22 26.43 -18.15
N GLU A 56 -1.07 27.45 -18.08
CA GLU A 56 -0.83 28.63 -17.25
C GLU A 56 -0.91 28.30 -15.76
N GLU A 57 -1.91 27.52 -15.33
CA GLU A 57 -2.03 27.01 -13.97
C GLU A 57 -0.79 26.20 -13.56
N ARG A 58 -0.31 25.32 -14.44
CA ARG A 58 0.95 24.59 -14.23
C ARG A 58 2.12 25.53 -14.03
N ALA A 59 2.26 26.55 -14.88
CA ALA A 59 3.35 27.50 -14.81
C ALA A 59 3.32 28.27 -13.48
N ARG A 60 2.14 28.76 -13.06
CA ARG A 60 1.94 29.42 -11.75
C ARG A 60 2.30 28.49 -10.59
N PHE A 61 1.87 27.22 -10.63
CA PHE A 61 2.18 26.25 -9.60
C PHE A 61 3.69 25.99 -9.48
N LEU A 62 4.38 25.80 -10.61
CA LEU A 62 5.83 25.56 -10.65
C LEU A 62 6.64 26.78 -10.21
N GLN A 63 6.16 28.00 -10.48
CA GLN A 63 6.76 29.23 -9.97
C GLN A 63 6.58 29.37 -8.45
N ALA A 64 5.38 29.09 -7.93
CA ALA A 64 5.10 29.16 -6.49
C ALA A 64 5.80 28.06 -5.68
N ARG A 65 6.09 26.91 -6.30
CA ARG A 65 6.70 25.73 -5.66
C ARG A 65 7.86 25.22 -6.51
N PRO A 66 9.06 25.86 -6.46
CA PRO A 66 10.20 25.42 -7.24
C PRO A 66 10.77 24.11 -6.68
N ALA A 67 10.23 22.97 -7.15
CA ALA A 67 10.66 21.63 -6.76
C ALA A 67 12.18 21.42 -6.98
N ARG A 68 12.77 22.10 -7.99
CA ARG A 68 14.21 22.07 -8.28
C ARG A 68 15.05 22.71 -7.17
N ALA A 69 14.58 23.79 -6.55
CA ALA A 69 15.28 24.43 -5.43
C ALA A 69 15.26 23.55 -4.17
N PHE A 70 14.19 22.76 -4.00
CA PHE A 70 14.10 21.77 -2.92
C PHE A 70 15.02 20.57 -3.17
N ALA A 71 15.04 20.02 -4.39
CA ALA A 71 15.93 18.92 -4.77
C ALA A 71 17.42 19.28 -4.62
N ALA A 72 17.82 20.48 -5.06
CA ALA A 72 19.19 20.95 -4.92
C ALA A 72 19.66 21.02 -3.45
N ARG A 73 18.78 21.41 -2.52
CA ARG A 73 19.10 21.43 -1.07
C ARG A 73 19.27 20.04 -0.48
N ILE A 74 18.55 19.03 -0.98
CA ILE A 74 18.71 17.64 -0.55
C ILE A 74 20.06 17.10 -1.02
N GLU A 75 20.41 17.31 -2.28
CA GLU A 75 21.71 16.89 -2.84
C GLU A 75 22.89 17.55 -2.13
N GLU A 76 22.79 18.84 -1.83
CA GLU A 76 23.85 19.55 -1.09
C GLU A 76 24.04 18.98 0.32
N ARG A 77 22.96 18.59 1.00
CA ARG A 77 23.02 17.97 2.33
C ARG A 77 23.59 16.55 2.28
N ALA A 78 23.33 15.79 1.22
CA ALA A 78 23.90 14.46 1.01
C ALA A 78 25.41 14.49 0.73
N ARG A 79 25.94 15.57 0.13
CA ARG A 79 27.39 15.73 -0.12
C ARG A 79 28.19 16.15 1.12
N ARG A 80 27.53 16.68 2.16
CA ARG A 80 28.15 17.15 3.41
C ARG A 80 28.30 16.07 4.48
N VAL A 81 28.45 14.79 4.11
CA VAL A 81 28.69 13.72 5.09
C VAL A 81 30.11 13.87 5.66
N PRO A 82 30.27 14.07 6.98
CA PRO A 82 31.56 14.38 7.60
C PRO A 82 32.55 13.21 7.51
N TRP A 83 33.84 13.55 7.36
CA TRP A 83 34.94 12.61 7.12
C TRP A 83 35.11 11.54 8.21
N TRP A 84 34.66 11.80 9.45
CA TRP A 84 34.66 10.83 10.55
C TRP A 84 33.66 9.66 10.36
N ARG A 85 32.74 9.73 9.39
CA ARG A 85 31.84 8.63 9.02
C ARG A 85 32.37 7.78 7.86
N ARG A 86 33.60 8.02 7.39
CA ARG A 86 34.23 7.17 6.36
C ARG A 86 34.90 5.97 7.06
N PRO A 87 34.56 4.72 6.73
CA PRO A 87 35.06 3.54 7.42
C PRO A 87 36.47 3.20 6.91
N VAL A 88 37.47 4.01 7.28
CA VAL A 88 38.88 3.75 6.93
C VAL A 88 39.49 2.67 7.84
N TRP A 89 38.82 2.32 8.94
CA TRP A 89 39.29 1.36 9.96
C TRP A 89 38.88 -0.09 9.68
N ALA A 90 38.16 -0.36 8.60
CA ALA A 90 37.63 -1.70 8.29
C ALA A 90 38.66 -2.69 7.69
N PHE A 91 39.90 -2.27 7.44
CA PHE A 91 40.94 -3.14 6.85
C PHE A 91 41.82 -3.90 7.87
N GLY A 92 41.68 -3.64 9.18
CA GLY A 92 42.56 -4.24 10.20
C GLY A 92 42.03 -5.48 10.93
N ALA A 93 40.73 -5.80 10.82
CA ALA A 93 40.08 -6.78 11.69
C ALA A 93 39.56 -8.05 10.99
N LEU A 94 40.01 -8.32 9.75
CA LEU A 94 39.54 -9.47 8.98
C LEU A 94 39.99 -10.86 9.50
N PRO A 95 41.18 -11.06 10.12
CA PRO A 95 41.61 -12.42 10.47
C PRO A 95 41.03 -12.96 11.80
N ALA A 96 40.53 -12.11 12.70
CA ALA A 96 40.00 -12.54 14.00
C ALA A 96 38.54 -13.03 13.93
N ALA A 97 37.76 -12.56 12.95
CA ALA A 97 36.33 -12.91 12.82
C ALA A 97 36.10 -14.35 12.29
N VAL A 98 37.04 -14.91 11.53
CA VAL A 98 36.90 -16.24 10.92
C VAL A 98 37.03 -17.36 11.95
N ALA A 99 37.87 -17.19 12.98
CA ALA A 99 38.09 -18.22 14.01
C ALA A 99 36.89 -18.39 14.95
N VAL A 100 36.20 -17.30 15.30
CA VAL A 100 35.01 -17.34 16.16
C VAL A 100 33.81 -17.96 15.43
N ALA A 101 33.68 -17.72 14.12
CA ALA A 101 32.62 -18.29 13.29
C ALA A 101 32.69 -19.82 13.18
N LEU A 102 33.90 -20.40 13.17
CA LEU A 102 34.11 -21.84 13.04
C LEU A 102 33.74 -22.61 14.33
N VAL A 103 34.02 -22.04 15.51
CA VAL A 103 33.65 -22.65 16.80
C VAL A 103 32.14 -22.64 17.04
N LEU A 104 31.45 -21.56 16.62
CA LEU A 104 29.99 -21.44 16.74
C LEU A 104 29.23 -22.40 15.80
N LEU A 105 29.82 -22.79 14.67
CA LEU A 105 29.18 -23.70 13.70
C LEU A 105 29.14 -25.15 14.20
N VAL A 106 30.11 -25.58 15.00
CA VAL A 106 30.24 -26.98 15.46
C VAL A 106 29.43 -27.26 16.72
N VAL A 107 29.25 -26.27 17.61
CA VAL A 107 28.66 -26.49 18.94
C VAL A 107 27.15 -26.19 19.00
N VAL A 108 26.58 -25.43 18.06
CA VAL A 108 25.20 -24.93 18.15
C VAL A 108 24.23 -25.51 17.09
N PRO A 109 24.02 -26.84 16.92
CA PRO A 109 22.92 -27.32 16.09
C PRO A 109 21.60 -27.54 16.86
N ARG A 110 21.46 -27.19 18.15
CA ARG A 110 20.30 -27.63 18.95
C ARG A 110 19.41 -26.58 19.60
N VAL A 111 19.68 -25.27 19.49
CA VAL A 111 18.81 -24.26 20.12
C VAL A 111 18.74 -22.98 19.26
N VAL A 112 17.54 -22.73 18.70
CA VAL A 112 16.99 -21.42 18.26
C VAL A 112 17.33 -20.90 16.84
N PRO A 113 16.36 -20.25 16.14
CA PRO A 113 16.25 -20.17 14.69
C PRO A 113 16.91 -18.91 14.09
N ARG A 114 17.33 -19.01 12.82
CA ARG A 114 17.98 -17.92 12.07
C ARG A 114 16.94 -17.07 11.35
N GLY A 115 16.76 -15.85 11.84
CA GLY A 115 16.21 -14.73 11.07
C GLY A 115 17.26 -14.23 10.08
N GLY A 116 16.84 -13.95 8.84
CA GLY A 116 17.67 -13.37 7.80
C GLY A 116 17.61 -11.85 7.85
N GLU A 117 18.79 -11.23 8.02
CA GLU A 117 19.04 -9.83 7.67
C GLU A 117 19.46 -9.78 6.20
N THR A 118 18.67 -9.11 5.35
CA THR A 118 19.18 -8.41 4.16
C THR A 118 18.19 -7.32 3.76
N GLY A 119 18.71 -6.10 3.57
CA GLY A 119 18.13 -5.13 2.64
C GLY A 119 17.60 -3.84 3.25
N ASP A 120 18.52 -2.91 3.50
CA ASP A 120 18.37 -1.47 3.68
C ASP A 120 17.25 -0.83 2.83
N GLY A 121 16.02 -0.86 3.33
CA GLY A 121 14.93 -0.03 2.86
C GLY A 121 14.75 1.13 3.84
N PHE A 122 15.12 2.34 3.43
CA PHE A 122 14.71 3.54 4.17
C PHE A 122 13.18 3.50 4.30
N PRO A 123 12.61 3.65 5.51
CA PRO A 123 11.16 3.76 5.65
C PRO A 123 10.74 5.04 4.94
N VAL A 124 10.14 4.89 3.76
CA VAL A 124 9.45 5.97 3.07
C VAL A 124 8.26 6.32 3.96
N LYS A 125 8.49 7.30 4.83
CA LYS A 125 7.47 7.91 5.66
C LYS A 125 6.57 8.71 4.73
N LEU A 126 5.55 8.05 4.19
CA LEU A 126 4.50 8.70 3.43
C LEU A 126 3.82 9.70 4.38
N LYS A 127 3.93 10.99 4.05
CA LYS A 127 3.34 12.09 4.81
C LYS A 127 1.81 11.97 4.68
N GLY A 128 1.19 11.33 5.67
CA GLY A 128 -0.24 10.97 5.72
C GLY A 128 -0.56 9.80 6.68
N ALA A 129 0.46 9.05 7.13
CA ALA A 129 0.30 7.82 7.93
C ALA A 129 -0.01 8.07 9.43
N SER A 130 -1.16 8.70 9.74
CA SER A 130 -1.68 8.78 11.12
C SER A 130 -2.60 7.60 11.48
N GLY A 131 -2.81 6.64 10.57
CA GLY A 131 -3.68 5.49 10.78
C GLY A 131 -2.96 4.14 10.65
N VAL A 132 -3.64 3.07 11.08
CA VAL A 132 -3.20 1.69 10.85
C VAL A 132 -2.96 1.41 9.36
N ARG A 133 -1.95 0.62 9.03
CA ARG A 133 -1.72 0.12 7.66
C ARG A 133 -1.68 -1.41 7.64
N LEU A 134 -2.16 -2.00 6.58
CA LEU A 134 -2.09 -3.43 6.30
C LEU A 134 -1.29 -3.67 5.02
N GLU A 135 -0.41 -4.67 5.05
CA GLU A 135 0.23 -5.23 3.87
C GLU A 135 0.04 -6.75 3.90
N VAL A 136 -0.53 -7.28 2.82
CA VAL A 136 -0.73 -8.72 2.62
C VAL A 136 0.47 -9.28 1.87
N LEU A 137 1.07 -10.32 2.43
CA LEU A 137 2.19 -11.05 1.86
C LEU A 137 1.70 -12.43 1.44
N VAL A 138 2.12 -12.90 0.27
CA VAL A 138 1.72 -14.20 -0.28
C VAL A 138 2.95 -15.08 -0.45
N SER A 139 2.88 -16.29 0.11
CA SER A 139 3.83 -17.38 -0.17
C SER A 139 3.13 -18.44 -1.02
N ARG A 140 3.82 -18.92 -2.06
CA ARG A 140 3.34 -19.95 -3.00
C ARG A 140 4.28 -21.13 -2.99
N GLU A 141 3.77 -22.33 -2.76
CA GLU A 141 4.54 -23.58 -2.93
C GLU A 141 5.90 -23.57 -2.20
N GLY A 142 5.95 -23.01 -0.99
CA GLY A 142 7.17 -22.92 -0.17
C GLY A 142 8.13 -21.79 -0.54
N GLN A 143 7.81 -20.97 -1.54
CA GLN A 143 8.57 -19.76 -1.87
C GLN A 143 8.47 -18.70 -0.76
N PRO A 144 9.47 -17.81 -0.62
CA PRO A 144 9.40 -16.69 0.31
C PRO A 144 8.13 -15.86 0.11
N ALA A 145 7.56 -15.37 1.21
CA ALA A 145 6.38 -14.51 1.15
C ALA A 145 6.75 -13.15 0.55
N VAL A 146 6.05 -12.74 -0.51
CA VAL A 146 6.26 -11.46 -1.20
C VAL A 146 5.03 -10.55 -1.07
N PRO A 147 5.19 -9.21 -1.14
CA PRO A 147 4.06 -8.29 -1.16
C PRO A 147 3.06 -8.67 -2.25
N PHE A 148 1.78 -8.79 -1.87
CA PHE A 148 0.70 -9.09 -2.78
C PHE A 148 0.37 -7.83 -3.61
N PRO A 149 0.49 -7.89 -4.96
CA PRO A 149 0.09 -6.78 -5.81
C PRO A 149 -1.43 -6.62 -5.79
N GLU A 150 -1.90 -5.39 -5.63
CA GLU A 150 -3.33 -5.09 -5.71
C GLU A 150 -3.90 -5.53 -7.08
N GLY A 151 -5.03 -6.26 -7.05
CA GLY A 151 -5.70 -6.77 -8.23
C GLY A 151 -5.14 -8.07 -8.83
N ALA A 152 -4.03 -8.62 -8.32
CA ALA A 152 -3.59 -9.96 -8.70
C ALA A 152 -4.57 -11.04 -8.17
N PRO A 153 -4.75 -12.20 -8.84
CA PRO A 153 -5.56 -13.28 -8.28
C PRO A 153 -4.80 -14.02 -7.18
N LEU A 154 -5.50 -14.31 -6.09
CA LEU A 154 -5.06 -15.30 -5.09
C LEU A 154 -5.46 -16.70 -5.56
N LEU A 155 -4.57 -17.66 -5.36
CA LEU A 155 -4.79 -19.04 -5.77
C LEU A 155 -5.06 -19.92 -4.54
N PRO A 156 -5.88 -20.99 -4.67
CA PRO A 156 -5.99 -22.00 -3.63
C PRO A 156 -4.62 -22.56 -3.26
N GLY A 157 -4.37 -22.71 -1.96
CA GLY A 157 -3.08 -23.13 -1.40
C GLY A 157 -2.05 -22.00 -1.20
N ASP A 158 -2.30 -20.79 -1.70
CA ASP A 158 -1.50 -19.61 -1.33
C ASP A 158 -1.56 -19.42 0.21
N THR A 159 -0.43 -19.11 0.82
CA THR A 159 -0.36 -18.79 2.25
C THR A 159 -0.24 -17.29 2.42
N LEU A 160 -1.27 -16.68 3.03
CA LEU A 160 -1.28 -15.27 3.38
C LEU A 160 -0.56 -15.03 4.70
N ARG A 161 0.26 -13.98 4.74
CA ARG A 161 0.85 -13.42 5.95
C ARG A 161 0.57 -11.94 5.99
N PHE A 162 0.51 -11.38 7.19
CA PHE A 162 0.10 -10.00 7.38
C PHE A 162 1.21 -9.20 8.05
N ARG A 163 1.57 -8.08 7.43
CA ARG A 163 2.38 -7.04 8.06
C ARG A 163 1.46 -5.86 8.38
N VAL A 164 1.49 -5.41 9.62
CA VAL A 164 0.69 -4.27 10.07
C VAL A 164 1.59 -3.17 10.60
N ALA A 165 1.27 -1.92 10.27
CA ALA A 165 1.90 -0.76 10.89
C ALA A 165 0.88 -0.08 11.79
N VAL A 166 1.16 0.00 13.09
CA VAL A 166 0.30 0.65 14.07
C VAL A 166 0.93 1.98 14.51
N PRO A 167 0.15 3.08 14.52
CA PRO A 167 0.69 4.41 14.81
C PRO A 167 0.96 4.64 16.30
N GLU A 168 0.22 3.93 17.15
CA GLU A 168 0.29 4.00 18.61
C GLU A 168 0.02 2.62 19.23
N ARG A 169 0.15 2.53 20.55
CA ARG A 169 -0.14 1.29 21.28
C ARG A 169 -1.63 1.00 21.21
N GLY A 170 -1.98 -0.22 20.82
CA GLY A 170 -3.38 -0.62 20.71
C GLY A 170 -3.52 -2.08 20.31
N SER A 171 -4.75 -2.53 20.12
CA SER A 171 -5.09 -3.92 19.84
C SER A 171 -5.47 -4.11 18.38
N VAL A 172 -4.94 -5.17 17.77
CA VAL A 172 -5.15 -5.52 16.35
C VAL A 172 -5.98 -6.80 16.20
N PHE A 173 -6.93 -6.75 15.28
CA PHE A 173 -7.72 -7.88 14.81
C PHE A 173 -7.74 -7.89 13.28
N ILE A 174 -7.61 -9.06 12.64
CA ILE A 174 -7.75 -9.18 11.19
C ILE A 174 -8.85 -10.18 10.88
N ALA A 175 -9.80 -9.76 10.08
CA ALA A 175 -10.94 -10.56 9.64
C ALA A 175 -11.05 -10.57 8.12
N ASN A 176 -11.57 -11.66 7.59
CA ASN A 176 -12.00 -11.80 6.21
C ASN A 176 -13.51 -11.89 6.15
N GLN A 177 -14.09 -11.32 5.11
CA GLN A 177 -15.49 -11.52 4.73
C GLN A 177 -15.57 -11.92 3.26
N ASP A 178 -16.31 -12.99 2.96
CA ASP A 178 -16.52 -13.46 1.58
C ASP A 178 -17.78 -12.85 0.94
N GLY A 179 -18.01 -13.12 -0.34
CA GLY A 179 -19.16 -12.61 -1.09
C GLY A 179 -20.54 -13.04 -0.55
N GLU A 180 -20.59 -14.06 0.33
CA GLU A 180 -21.80 -14.50 1.03
C GLU A 180 -21.95 -13.82 2.40
N GLY A 181 -21.00 -12.96 2.78
CA GLY A 181 -20.94 -12.30 4.08
C GLY A 181 -20.35 -13.19 5.18
N ARG A 182 -19.81 -14.38 4.85
CA ARG A 182 -19.23 -15.30 5.83
C ARG A 182 -17.99 -14.67 6.44
N PHE A 183 -17.97 -14.63 7.77
CA PHE A 183 -16.84 -14.12 8.54
C PHE A 183 -15.81 -15.22 8.81
N THR A 184 -14.54 -14.89 8.63
CA THR A 184 -13.41 -15.74 9.02
C THR A 184 -12.36 -14.90 9.75
N ARG A 185 -12.02 -15.26 10.99
CA ARG A 185 -10.90 -14.63 11.71
C ARG A 185 -9.56 -15.09 11.13
N TYR A 186 -8.73 -14.13 10.74
CA TYR A 186 -7.35 -14.37 10.28
C TYR A 186 -6.32 -14.08 11.37
N PHE A 187 -6.59 -13.10 12.24
CA PHE A 187 -5.75 -12.80 13.39
C PHE A 187 -6.61 -12.26 14.56
N PRO A 188 -6.40 -12.74 15.79
CA PRO A 188 -5.40 -13.74 16.21
C PRO A 188 -5.66 -15.16 15.71
N ALA A 189 -4.61 -15.96 15.65
CA ALA A 189 -4.70 -17.39 15.30
C ALA A 189 -5.34 -18.23 16.42
N SER A 190 -5.18 -17.81 17.68
CA SER A 190 -5.78 -18.44 18.86
C SER A 190 -6.44 -17.40 19.77
N GLY A 191 -7.54 -17.79 20.41
CA GLY A 191 -8.35 -16.90 21.24
C GLY A 191 -9.29 -16.00 20.44
N SER A 192 -10.28 -15.42 21.11
CA SER A 192 -11.36 -14.62 20.52
C SER A 192 -11.17 -13.11 20.66
N ARG A 193 -10.02 -12.64 21.15
CA ARG A 193 -9.78 -11.23 21.47
C ARG A 193 -8.57 -10.69 20.71
N SER A 194 -8.67 -9.48 20.20
CA SER A 194 -7.57 -8.78 19.51
C SER A 194 -6.29 -8.73 20.36
N VAL A 195 -5.13 -8.70 19.71
CA VAL A 195 -3.82 -8.75 20.37
C VAL A 195 -3.23 -7.36 20.49
N PRO A 196 -2.73 -6.95 21.67
CA PRO A 196 -2.05 -5.67 21.83
C PRO A 196 -0.70 -5.67 21.11
N LEU A 197 -0.43 -4.59 20.37
CA LEU A 197 0.83 -4.29 19.72
C LEU A 197 1.35 -2.94 20.16
N GLU A 198 2.67 -2.84 20.26
CA GLU A 198 3.36 -1.57 20.48
C GLU A 198 3.46 -0.77 19.16
N PRO A 199 3.67 0.55 19.19
CA PRO A 199 3.82 1.36 17.98
C PRO A 199 4.92 0.83 17.05
N GLY A 200 4.67 0.77 15.75
CA GLY A 200 5.65 0.30 14.75
C GLY A 200 5.09 -0.69 13.74
N GLU A 201 6.01 -1.31 12.99
CA GLU A 201 5.69 -2.33 11.98
C GLU A 201 5.88 -3.73 12.56
N HIS A 202 4.89 -4.60 12.37
CA HIS A 202 4.85 -5.95 12.91
C HIS A 202 4.51 -6.95 11.81
N LEU A 203 5.37 -7.94 11.62
CA LEU A 203 4.99 -9.15 10.90
C LEU A 203 4.24 -10.06 11.87
N LEU A 204 2.95 -10.27 11.63
CA LEU A 204 2.12 -11.06 12.53
C LEU A 204 2.50 -12.56 12.47
N PRO A 205 2.43 -13.26 13.61
CA PRO A 205 2.73 -14.68 13.65
C PRO A 205 1.68 -15.50 12.89
N GLY A 206 2.12 -16.62 12.32
CA GLY A 206 1.27 -17.54 11.58
C GLY A 206 1.10 -17.18 10.09
N GLY A 207 0.08 -17.79 9.50
CA GLY A 207 -0.35 -17.57 8.13
C GLY A 207 -1.68 -18.27 7.87
N VAL A 208 -2.42 -17.81 6.86
CA VAL A 208 -3.70 -18.37 6.46
C VAL A 208 -3.53 -19.05 5.12
N VAL A 209 -3.78 -20.36 5.07
CA VAL A 209 -3.79 -21.11 3.81
C VAL A 209 -5.14 -20.93 3.15
N LEU A 210 -5.15 -20.45 1.91
CA LEU A 210 -6.38 -20.23 1.19
C LEU A 210 -7.01 -21.56 0.76
N ASP A 211 -8.30 -21.65 1.01
CA ASP A 211 -9.15 -22.76 0.58
C ASP A 211 -9.50 -22.67 -0.92
N GLY A 212 -10.28 -23.65 -1.38
CA GLY A 212 -10.78 -23.69 -2.75
C GLY A 212 -11.97 -22.77 -3.03
N TRP A 213 -12.37 -21.91 -2.08
CA TRP A 213 -13.49 -21.00 -2.28
C TRP A 213 -13.17 -20.00 -3.40
N ARG A 214 -14.20 -19.61 -4.15
CA ARG A 214 -14.07 -18.72 -5.30
C ARG A 214 -14.95 -17.50 -5.11
N GLY A 215 -14.38 -16.34 -5.40
CA GLY A 215 -15.10 -15.09 -5.37
C GLY A 215 -14.23 -13.96 -4.84
N GLU A 216 -14.87 -12.82 -4.66
CA GLU A 216 -14.27 -11.66 -4.03
C GLU A 216 -14.29 -11.83 -2.51
N GLU A 217 -13.23 -11.40 -1.85
CA GLU A 217 -13.19 -11.31 -0.40
C GLU A 217 -12.63 -9.97 0.04
N ARG A 218 -12.96 -9.60 1.27
CA ARG A 218 -12.54 -8.39 1.94
C ARG A 218 -11.75 -8.75 3.20
N ILE A 219 -10.45 -8.49 3.20
CA ILE A 219 -9.61 -8.57 4.39
C ILE A 219 -9.60 -7.21 5.07
N THR A 220 -10.04 -7.14 6.32
CA THR A 220 -10.06 -5.91 7.10
C THR A 220 -9.15 -6.05 8.32
N VAL A 221 -8.21 -5.11 8.49
CA VAL A 221 -7.54 -4.90 9.77
C VAL A 221 -8.36 -3.92 10.60
N LEU A 222 -8.56 -4.24 11.88
CA LEU A 222 -9.16 -3.36 12.87
C LEU A 222 -8.13 -3.06 13.96
N PHE A 223 -8.02 -1.79 14.32
CA PHE A 223 -7.11 -1.27 15.32
C PHE A 223 -7.87 -0.40 16.32
N SER A 224 -7.76 -0.73 17.60
CA SER A 224 -8.46 -0.04 18.68
C SER A 224 -7.56 0.15 19.90
N PRO A 225 -7.65 1.27 20.65
CA PRO A 225 -6.93 1.41 21.92
C PRO A 225 -7.27 0.30 22.92
N GLU A 226 -8.53 -0.15 22.93
CA GLU A 226 -9.03 -1.23 23.79
C GLU A 226 -9.16 -2.57 23.05
N PRO A 227 -9.05 -3.71 23.76
CA PRO A 227 -9.22 -5.02 23.13
C PRO A 227 -10.62 -5.21 22.54
N LEU A 228 -10.66 -5.72 21.31
CA LEU A 228 -11.86 -6.08 20.56
C LEU A 228 -12.17 -7.58 20.74
N GLU A 229 -13.43 -7.90 20.97
CA GLU A 229 -13.93 -9.28 20.93
C GLU A 229 -14.37 -9.65 19.51
N GLU A 230 -14.07 -10.88 19.10
CA GLU A 230 -14.44 -11.45 17.80
C GLU A 230 -15.94 -11.31 17.52
N ARG A 231 -16.79 -11.61 18.52
CA ARG A 231 -18.25 -11.48 18.38
C ARG A 231 -18.69 -10.07 18.00
N ASP A 232 -17.99 -9.06 18.50
CA ASP A 232 -18.33 -7.65 18.31
C ASP A 232 -17.83 -7.18 16.94
N VAL A 233 -16.63 -7.64 16.55
CA VAL A 233 -16.08 -7.44 15.19
C VAL A 233 -16.96 -8.10 14.14
N GLU A 234 -17.33 -9.36 14.33
CA GLU A 234 -18.21 -10.11 13.42
C GLU A 234 -19.57 -9.42 13.29
N ALA A 235 -20.20 -9.05 14.40
CA ALA A 235 -21.49 -8.37 14.37
C ALA A 235 -21.40 -7.00 13.67
N ALA A 236 -20.30 -6.27 13.84
CA ALA A 236 -20.09 -4.99 13.16
C ALA A 236 -19.93 -5.18 11.64
N LEU A 237 -19.10 -6.11 11.21
CA LEU A 237 -18.87 -6.42 9.79
C LEU A 237 -20.12 -6.97 9.11
N ARG A 238 -20.86 -7.86 9.79
CA ARG A 238 -22.14 -8.37 9.28
C ARG A 238 -23.15 -7.26 9.06
N ARG A 239 -23.34 -6.37 10.04
CA ARG A 239 -24.25 -5.22 9.89
C ARG A 239 -23.81 -4.29 8.77
N ALA A 240 -22.51 -4.07 8.59
CA ALA A 240 -21.99 -3.23 7.51
C ALA A 240 -22.27 -3.85 6.14
N PHE A 241 -22.03 -5.16 6.00
CA PHE A 241 -22.35 -5.93 4.79
C PHE A 241 -23.85 -5.88 4.45
N GLU A 242 -24.72 -6.14 5.44
CA GLU A 242 -26.18 -6.12 5.25
C GLU A 242 -26.69 -4.74 4.83
N ARG A 243 -26.17 -3.67 5.42
CA ARG A 243 -26.55 -2.29 5.05
C ARG A 243 -26.12 -1.93 3.63
N ALA A 244 -24.96 -2.40 3.19
CA ALA A 244 -24.44 -2.09 1.87
C ALA A 244 -24.93 -3.05 0.78
N GLY A 245 -25.47 -4.22 1.16
CA GLY A 245 -25.87 -5.27 0.23
C GLY A 245 -24.68 -6.02 -0.40
N GLY A 246 -23.50 -6.00 0.23
CA GLY A 246 -22.30 -6.65 -0.30
C GLY A 246 -21.00 -6.23 0.41
N LEU A 247 -19.85 -6.63 -0.16
CA LEU A 247 -18.51 -6.41 0.41
C LEU A 247 -18.01 -4.96 0.34
N HIS A 248 -18.56 -4.17 -0.57
CA HIS A 248 -18.11 -2.81 -0.85
C HIS A 248 -18.84 -1.82 0.05
N PHE A 249 -18.36 -1.70 1.29
CA PHE A 249 -18.85 -0.73 2.27
C PHE A 249 -17.73 0.13 2.85
N GLU A 250 -18.09 1.34 3.26
CA GLU A 250 -17.22 2.21 4.03
C GLU A 250 -17.03 1.68 5.45
N ASP A 251 -15.84 1.91 6.00
CA ASP A 251 -15.41 1.48 7.33
C ASP A 251 -16.15 2.17 8.50
N THR A 252 -17.15 2.97 8.19
CA THR A 252 -17.91 3.77 9.15
C THR A 252 -18.75 2.88 10.07
N GLY A 253 -18.51 2.99 11.38
CA GLY A 253 -19.20 2.19 12.39
C GLY A 253 -18.56 0.83 12.68
N LEU A 254 -17.39 0.54 12.12
CA LEU A 254 -16.53 -0.53 12.59
C LEU A 254 -15.84 -0.13 13.91
N PRO A 255 -15.49 -1.10 14.77
CA PRO A 255 -14.81 -0.79 16.02
C PRO A 255 -13.36 -0.35 15.77
N GLY A 256 -13.05 0.88 16.16
CA GLY A 256 -11.71 1.47 16.01
C GLY A 256 -11.42 2.00 14.61
N GLN A 257 -10.13 2.17 14.31
CA GLN A 257 -9.65 2.47 12.96
C GLN A 257 -9.57 1.17 12.15
N SER A 258 -9.89 1.23 10.86
CA SER A 258 -9.75 0.07 9.99
C SER A 258 -9.24 0.43 8.61
N VAL A 259 -8.67 -0.58 7.96
CA VAL A 259 -8.25 -0.55 6.55
C VAL A 259 -8.63 -1.89 5.94
N ALA A 260 -9.19 -1.86 4.74
CA ALA A 260 -9.57 -3.06 4.01
C ALA A 260 -8.81 -3.23 2.70
N HIS A 261 -8.50 -4.48 2.37
CA HIS A 261 -7.98 -4.92 1.10
C HIS A 261 -9.00 -5.87 0.46
N PHE A 262 -9.23 -5.68 -0.83
CA PHE A 262 -10.09 -6.54 -1.63
C PHE A 262 -9.24 -7.43 -2.51
N HIS A 263 -9.64 -8.68 -2.63
CA HIS A 263 -8.97 -9.61 -3.54
C HIS A 263 -9.97 -10.58 -4.14
N ARG A 264 -9.58 -11.17 -5.27
CA ARG A 264 -10.37 -12.20 -5.94
C ARG A 264 -9.60 -13.52 -5.90
N LYS A 265 -10.24 -14.57 -5.38
CA LYS A 265 -9.75 -15.94 -5.50
C LYS A 265 -10.06 -16.47 -6.90
N GLY A 266 -9.01 -16.81 -7.65
CA GLY A 266 -9.09 -17.28 -9.05
C GLY A 266 -8.71 -18.75 -9.21
N THR A 267 -8.85 -19.27 -10.44
CA THR A 267 -8.24 -20.54 -10.84
C THR A 267 -6.85 -20.32 -11.41
N ARG A 268 -6.00 -21.36 -11.31
CA ARG A 268 -4.80 -21.48 -12.14
C ARG A 268 -5.17 -21.51 -13.62
#